data_AF-A0A7Y2F6K5-F1
#
_entry.id   AF-A0A7Y2F6K5-F1
#
_cell.length_a   1.000
_cell.length_b   1.000
_cell.length_c   1.000
_cell.angle_alpha   90.00
_cell.angle_beta   90.00
_cell.angle_gamma   90.00
#
_symmetry.space_group_name_H-M   'P 1'
#
loop_
_entity.id
_entity.type
_entity.pdbx_description
1 polymer ?
#
loop_
_entity_poly.entity_id
_entity_poly.type
_entity_poly.pdbx_seq_one_letter_code
_entity_poly.pdbx_strand_id
1 'polypeptide(L)'
;MNSPHPSKEKPIVHQDRCPLCEAEVHVEPTALFGDMNCPSCDQKLWYLNAADSARFFEHQTSGELQDRAISFIAERLEVDKTQLAANPKMINELETDSLEALEMIMDLEEELGFV
;
A
#
# COMPACT_ATOMS: atom_id res chain seq x y z
N MET A 1 21.91 -31.96 -8.19
CA MET A 1 21.86 -30.59 -8.73
C MET A 1 20.70 -29.92 -8.03
N ASN A 2 20.97 -29.23 -6.91
CA ASN A 2 19.92 -28.58 -6.12
C ASN A 2 19.75 -27.15 -6.64
N SER A 3 18.64 -26.90 -7.31
CA SER A 3 18.20 -25.54 -7.65
C SER A 3 17.78 -24.83 -6.37
N PRO A 4 18.27 -23.60 -6.08
CA PRO A 4 17.69 -22.79 -5.03
C PRO A 4 16.32 -22.29 -5.54
N HIS A 5 15.26 -22.67 -4.84
CA HIS A 5 13.98 -21.99 -4.93
C HIS A 5 14.20 -20.51 -4.55
N PRO A 6 13.66 -19.52 -5.29
CA PRO A 6 13.58 -18.17 -4.77
C PRO A 6 12.65 -18.23 -3.55
N SER A 7 13.23 -18.08 -2.37
CA SER A 7 12.48 -17.86 -1.14
C SER A 7 11.49 -16.73 -1.40
N LYS A 8 10.20 -16.99 -1.19
CA LYS A 8 9.19 -15.94 -1.09
C LYS A 8 9.52 -15.11 0.15
N GLU A 9 10.46 -14.19 0.02
CA GLU A 9 10.80 -13.26 1.08
C GLU A 9 9.56 -12.38 1.30
N LYS A 10 9.00 -12.47 2.51
CA LYS A 10 7.91 -11.57 2.91
C LYS A 10 8.43 -10.14 2.74
N PRO A 11 7.68 -9.24 2.08
CA PRO A 11 8.10 -7.85 1.98
C PRO A 11 8.31 -7.30 3.39
N ILE A 12 9.47 -6.70 3.63
CA ILE A 12 9.78 -6.08 4.91
C ILE A 12 8.93 -4.81 4.98
N VAL A 13 7.97 -4.81 5.89
CA VAL A 13 7.05 -3.69 6.12
C VAL A 13 7.67 -2.77 7.16
N HIS A 14 7.80 -1.48 6.82
CA HIS A 14 8.20 -0.46 7.78
C HIS A 14 7.02 0.49 8.04
N GLN A 15 6.59 0.56 9.30
CA GLN A 15 5.59 1.53 9.76
C GLN A 15 6.25 2.90 9.90
N ASP A 16 5.65 3.92 9.28
CA ASP A 16 6.05 5.33 9.37
C ASP A 16 7.54 5.61 9.09
N ARG A 17 8.18 4.72 8.33
CA ARG A 17 9.63 4.75 8.04
C ARG A 17 9.94 4.30 6.63
N CYS A 18 10.96 4.92 6.05
CA CYS A 18 11.51 4.49 4.77
C CYS A 18 12.20 3.12 4.90
N PRO A 19 11.87 2.13 4.04
CA PRO A 19 12.54 0.82 4.05
C PRO A 19 14.02 0.87 3.61
N LEU A 20 14.48 1.97 3.03
CA LEU A 20 15.84 2.09 2.46
C LEU A 20 16.81 2.87 3.36
N CYS A 21 16.33 3.91 4.03
CA CYS A 21 17.15 4.76 4.90
C CYS A 21 16.67 4.84 6.34
N GLU A 22 15.55 4.17 6.68
CA GLU A 22 14.95 4.10 8.02
C GLU A 22 14.48 5.45 8.61
N ALA A 23 14.59 6.52 7.82
CA ALA A 23 14.10 7.84 8.19
C ALA A 23 12.59 7.80 8.38
N GLU A 24 12.09 8.59 9.32
CA GLU A 24 10.67 8.75 9.56
C GLU A 24 10.00 9.39 8.33
N VAL A 25 8.90 8.79 7.87
CA VAL A 25 8.14 9.24 6.71
C VAL A 25 6.70 9.41 7.14
N HIS A 26 6.18 10.61 6.94
CA HIS A 26 4.79 10.96 7.20
C HIS A 26 4.06 11.15 5.87
N VAL A 27 2.89 10.55 5.75
CA VAL A 27 1.95 10.79 4.64
C VAL A 27 0.68 11.40 5.17
N GLU A 28 0.13 12.37 4.45
CA GLU A 28 -1.20 12.86 4.78
C GLU A 28 -2.25 11.78 4.44
N PRO A 29 -3.24 11.52 5.31
CA PRO A 29 -4.25 10.47 5.14
C PRO A 29 -5.32 10.82 4.09
N THR A 30 -4.92 11.55 3.05
CA THR A 30 -5.80 11.97 1.96
C THR A 30 -5.88 10.95 0.84
N ALA A 31 -5.17 9.83 0.93
CA ALA A 31 -5.27 8.72 0.00
C ALA A 31 -4.97 7.40 0.73
N LEU A 32 -5.69 6.35 0.36
CA LEU A 32 -5.50 5.02 0.91
C LEU A 32 -4.14 4.43 0.51
N PHE A 33 -3.68 4.70 -0.72
CA PHE A 33 -2.35 4.33 -1.17
C PHE A 33 -1.82 5.31 -2.19
N GLY A 34 -0.53 5.26 -2.47
CA GLY A 34 0.07 6.05 -3.54
C GLY A 34 1.58 5.98 -3.59
N ASP A 35 2.13 6.75 -4.51
CA ASP A 35 3.57 6.95 -4.64
C ASP A 35 4.01 8.21 -3.90
N MET A 36 5.20 8.17 -3.30
CA MET A 36 5.88 9.35 -2.80
C MET A 36 7.40 9.19 -2.88
N ASN A 37 8.14 10.28 -2.70
CA ASN A 37 9.58 10.21 -2.48
C ASN A 37 9.88 10.36 -0.99
N CYS A 38 10.82 9.57 -0.47
CA CYS A 38 11.30 9.75 0.90
C CYS A 38 11.94 11.13 1.06
N PRO A 39 11.55 11.96 2.05
CA PRO A 39 12.12 13.30 2.25
C PRO A 39 13.61 13.28 2.67
N SER A 40 14.11 12.13 3.12
CA SER A 40 15.50 11.98 3.59
C SER A 40 16.45 11.47 2.52
N CYS A 41 16.04 10.49 1.70
CA CYS A 41 16.90 9.85 0.69
C CYS A 41 16.42 10.00 -0.76
N ASP A 42 15.28 10.66 -0.98
CA ASP A 42 14.64 10.91 -2.29
C ASP A 42 14.27 9.63 -3.08
N GLN A 43 14.24 8.47 -2.41
CA GLN A 43 13.85 7.21 -3.05
C GLN A 43 12.34 7.13 -3.23
N LYS A 44 11.91 6.58 -4.38
CA LYS A 44 10.49 6.38 -4.68
C LYS A 44 9.95 5.23 -3.84
N LEU A 45 8.96 5.54 -3.02
CA LEU A 45 8.25 4.63 -2.15
C LEU A 45 6.81 4.52 -2.61
N TRP A 46 6.24 3.34 -2.39
CA TRP A 46 4.80 3.15 -2.40
C TRP A 46 4.31 3.03 -0.97
N TYR A 47 3.24 3.72 -0.62
CA TYR A 47 2.66 3.66 0.70
C TYR A 47 1.23 3.12 0.65
N LEU A 48 0.85 2.48 1.75
CA LEU A 48 -0.51 2.07 2.07
C LEU A 48 -0.87 2.64 3.45
N ASN A 49 -1.87 3.50 3.51
CA ASN A 49 -2.45 3.97 4.77
C ASN A 49 -3.25 2.83 5.40
N ALA A 50 -2.76 2.32 6.51
CA ALA A 50 -3.50 1.37 7.31
C ALA A 50 -4.33 2.07 8.38
N ALA A 51 -5.09 1.29 9.17
CA ALA A 51 -5.95 1.84 10.21
C ALA A 51 -5.14 2.45 11.36
N ASP A 52 -3.93 1.94 11.60
CA ASP A 52 -3.04 2.36 12.69
C ASP A 52 -1.90 3.29 12.23
N SER A 53 -1.27 2.98 11.09
CA SER A 53 -0.01 3.59 10.62
C SER A 53 0.15 3.43 9.11
N ALA A 54 0.96 4.30 8.50
CA ALA A 54 1.27 4.14 7.08
C ALA A 54 2.36 3.08 6.90
N ARG A 55 2.13 2.14 5.99
CA ARG A 55 3.12 1.12 5.60
C ARG A 55 3.83 1.54 4.34
N PHE A 56 5.16 1.54 4.39
CA PHE A 56 5.99 1.93 3.25
C PHE A 56 6.71 0.74 2.65
N PHE A 57 6.76 0.74 1.33
CA PHE A 57 7.37 -0.28 0.51
C PHE A 57 8.27 0.37 -0.54
N GLU A 58 9.36 -0.30 -0.90
CA GLU A 58 10.17 0.12 -2.03
C GLU A 58 9.37 -0.12 -3.32
N HIS A 59 9.25 0.93 -4.15
CA HIS A 59 8.44 0.88 -5.36
C HIS A 59 8.86 -0.23 -6.35
N GLN A 60 10.14 -0.60 -6.38
CA GLN A 60 10.65 -1.63 -7.30
C GLN A 60 10.23 -3.06 -6.91
N THR A 61 10.01 -3.31 -5.62
CA THR A 61 9.72 -4.65 -5.09
C THR A 61 8.25 -4.82 -4.70
N SER A 62 7.51 -3.71 -4.55
CA SER A 62 6.10 -3.71 -4.17
C SER A 62 5.12 -4.11 -5.27
N GLY A 63 5.56 -4.41 -6.49
CA GLY A 63 4.67 -4.61 -7.65
C GLY A 63 3.55 -5.64 -7.44
N GLU A 64 3.86 -6.80 -6.86
CA GLU A 64 2.84 -7.83 -6.56
C GLU A 64 1.87 -7.37 -5.45
N LEU A 65 2.40 -6.71 -4.42
CA LEU A 65 1.60 -6.21 -3.30
C LEU A 65 0.67 -5.08 -3.74
N GLN A 66 1.19 -4.16 -4.57
CA GLN A 66 0.40 -3.10 -5.21
C GLN A 66 -0.73 -3.71 -6.04
N ASP A 67 -0.41 -4.68 -6.89
CA ASP A 67 -1.41 -5.29 -7.78
C ASP A 67 -2.54 -5.95 -6.99
N ARG A 68 -2.20 -6.68 -5.92
CA ARG A 68 -3.15 -7.29 -5.00
C ARG A 68 -3.99 -6.24 -4.26
N ALA A 69 -3.37 -5.19 -3.74
CA ALA A 69 -4.07 -4.15 -3.01
C ALA A 69 -5.07 -3.39 -3.90
N ILE A 70 -4.61 -2.97 -5.09
CA ILE A 70 -5.46 -2.27 -6.06
C ILE A 70 -6.59 -3.19 -6.54
N SER A 71 -6.31 -4.47 -6.81
CA SER A 71 -7.34 -5.45 -7.16
C SER A 71 -8.40 -5.59 -6.07
N PHE A 72 -7.99 -5.77 -4.82
CA PHE A 72 -8.90 -5.91 -3.68
C PHE A 72 -9.83 -4.69 -3.54
N ILE A 73 -9.24 -3.48 -3.59
CA ILE A 73 -9.99 -2.23 -3.45
C ILE A 73 -10.93 -2.02 -4.64
N ALA A 74 -10.47 -2.32 -5.87
CA ALA A 74 -11.28 -2.21 -7.07
C ALA A 74 -12.50 -3.13 -7.02
N GLU A 75 -12.33 -4.37 -6.58
CA GLU A 75 -13.42 -5.33 -6.42
C GLU A 75 -14.41 -4.89 -5.33
N ARG A 76 -13.91 -4.41 -4.18
CA ARG A 76 -14.75 -3.98 -3.05
C ARG A 76 -15.60 -2.76 -3.39
N LEU A 77 -15.06 -1.83 -4.18
CA LEU A 77 -15.71 -0.58 -4.58
C LEU A 77 -16.42 -0.68 -5.93
N GLU A 78 -16.40 -1.85 -6.57
CA GLU A 78 -16.95 -2.09 -7.91
C GLU A 78 -16.43 -1.08 -8.97
N VAL A 79 -15.17 -0.65 -8.83
CA VAL A 79 -14.51 0.29 -9.74
C VAL A 79 -13.51 -0.41 -10.65
N ASP A 80 -13.20 0.23 -11.77
CA ASP A 80 -12.19 -0.29 -12.68
C ASP A 80 -10.77 -0.15 -12.07
N LYS A 81 -10.06 -1.27 -11.99
CA LYS A 81 -8.68 -1.35 -11.48
C LYS A 81 -7.73 -0.39 -12.21
N THR A 82 -7.89 -0.20 -13.52
CA THR A 82 -6.98 0.65 -14.30
C THR A 82 -7.23 2.13 -14.02
N GLN A 83 -8.49 2.52 -13.82
CA GLN A 83 -8.84 3.87 -13.36
C GLN A 83 -8.33 4.13 -11.95
N LEU A 84 -8.49 3.15 -11.05
CA LEU A 84 -8.02 3.25 -9.67
C LEU A 84 -6.49 3.35 -9.58
N ALA A 85 -5.76 2.56 -10.35
CA ALA A 85 -4.30 2.62 -10.42
C ALA A 85 -3.79 3.97 -10.97
N ALA A 86 -4.51 4.56 -11.92
CA ALA A 86 -4.18 5.85 -12.49
C ALA A 86 -4.54 7.03 -11.57
N ASN A 87 -5.56 6.87 -10.71
CA ASN A 87 -6.00 7.88 -9.77
C ASN A 87 -6.36 7.27 -8.40
N PRO A 88 -5.36 6.99 -7.53
CA PRO A 88 -5.60 6.42 -6.20
C PRO A 88 -6.47 7.30 -5.29
N LYS A 89 -6.48 8.62 -5.54
CA LYS A 89 -7.30 9.58 -4.78
C LYS A 89 -8.79 9.44 -5.06
N MET A 90 -9.17 8.76 -6.13
CA MET A 90 -10.56 8.46 -6.50
C MET A 90 -11.31 7.76 -5.35
N ILE A 91 -10.61 7.03 -4.48
CA ILE A 91 -11.22 6.39 -3.30
C ILE A 91 -11.85 7.42 -2.37
N ASN A 92 -11.22 8.59 -2.17
CA ASN A 92 -11.79 9.63 -1.30
C ASN A 92 -12.90 10.44 -1.99
N GLU A 93 -13.04 10.30 -3.31
CA GLU A 93 -14.14 10.89 -4.08
C GLU A 93 -15.37 9.98 -4.05
N LEU A 94 -15.18 8.69 -3.76
CA LEU A 94 -16.27 7.80 -3.39
C LEU A 94 -16.68 8.20 -1.98
N GLU A 95 -17.96 8.52 -1.78
CA GLU A 95 -18.52 8.90 -0.49
C GLU A 95 -18.59 7.70 0.47
N THR A 96 -17.45 7.05 0.72
CA THR A 96 -17.33 5.97 1.71
C THR A 96 -17.45 6.58 3.09
N ASP A 97 -18.40 6.12 3.87
CA ASP A 97 -18.50 6.53 5.27
C ASP A 97 -17.22 6.14 6.02
N SER A 98 -16.80 6.96 6.99
CA SER A 98 -15.55 6.72 7.75
C SER A 98 -15.43 5.32 8.37
N LEU A 99 -16.56 4.65 8.65
CA LEU A 99 -16.59 3.28 9.13
C LEU A 99 -16.33 2.25 8.01
N GLU A 100 -16.93 2.46 6.84
CA GLU A 100 -16.73 1.59 5.67
C GLU A 100 -15.28 1.66 5.17
N ALA A 101 -14.66 2.85 5.21
CA ALA A 101 -13.25 3.02 4.91
C ALA A 101 -12.35 2.23 5.88
N LEU A 102 -12.69 2.20 7.18
CA LEU A 102 -11.94 1.43 8.18
C LEU A 102 -12.10 -0.08 7.98
N GLU A 103 -13.31 -0.57 7.71
CA GLU A 103 -13.58 -1.98 7.42
C GLU A 103 -12.78 -2.45 6.19
N MET A 104 -12.77 -1.64 5.12
CA MET A 104 -12.02 -1.95 3.91
C MET A 104 -10.50 -2.02 4.16
N ILE A 105 -9.97 -1.13 5.00
CA ILE A 105 -8.57 -1.15 5.38
C ILE A 105 -8.26 -2.44 6.15
N MET A 106 -9.08 -2.80 7.13
CA MET A 106 -8.88 -4.03 7.92
C MET A 106 -8.91 -5.28 7.05
N ASP A 107 -9.89 -5.39 6.14
CA ASP A 107 -9.97 -6.53 5.21
C ASP A 107 -8.75 -6.59 4.28
N LEU A 108 -8.26 -5.43 3.83
CA LEU A 108 -7.07 -5.33 2.99
C LEU A 108 -5.81 -5.76 3.74
N GLU A 109 -5.67 -5.39 5.01
CA GLU A 109 -4.56 -5.81 5.86
C GLU A 109 -4.55 -7.33 6.06
N GLU A 110 -5.72 -7.94 6.28
CA GLU A 110 -5.87 -9.39 6.40
C GLU A 110 -5.49 -10.09 5.07
N GLU A 111 -6.01 -9.61 3.93
CA GLU A 111 -5.69 -10.15 2.61
C GLU A 111 -4.18 -10.06 2.30
N LEU A 112 -3.53 -8.96 2.67
CA LEU A 112 -2.09 -8.77 2.46
C LEU A 112 -1.22 -9.44 3.53
N GLY A 113 -1.81 -9.95 4.63
CA GLY A 113 -1.12 -10.65 5.70
C GLY A 113 -0.34 -9.74 6.64
N PHE A 114 -0.84 -8.52 6.86
CA PHE A 114 -0.27 -7.54 7.79
C PHE A 114 -0.82 -7.64 9.21
N VAL A 115 -1.96 -8.31 9.40
CA VAL A 115 -2.63 -8.56 10.69
C VAL A 115 -3.00 -10.03 10.86
#